data_AF-L7MSZ2-F1
#
_entry.id   AF-L7MSZ2-F1
#
_cell.length_a   1.000
_cell.length_b   1.000
_cell.length_c   1.000
_cell.angle_alpha   90.00
_cell.angle_beta   90.00
_cell.angle_gamma   90.00
#
_symmetry.space_group_name_H-M   'P 1'
#
loop_
_entity.id
_entity.type
_entity.pdbx_description
1 polymer ?
#
loop_
_entity_poly.entity_id
_entity_poly.type
_entity_poly.pdbx_seq_one_letter_code
_entity_poly.pdbx_strand_id
1 'polypeptide(L)'
;LNRDKTSPFELYQFFVRQQDDSVERYLKLFTFLPLPEIDHIMQQHVKEPEKWGPQKRLAAEVTKLVHGQEGLDSAKRWPFRIINIR
;
A
#
# COMPACT_ATOMS: atom_id res chain seq x y z
N LEU A 1 7.84 10.15 -9.92
CA LEU A 1 6.81 10.70 -9.03
C LEU A 1 7.31 12.02 -8.47
N ASN A 2 6.57 13.12 -8.65
CA ASN A 2 6.88 14.38 -7.99
C ASN A 2 6.12 14.38 -6.65
N ARG A 3 6.82 14.54 -5.52
CA ARG A 3 6.23 14.53 -4.17
C ARG A 3 5.16 15.60 -4.00
N ASP A 4 5.20 16.65 -4.82
CA ASP A 4 4.27 17.78 -4.77
C ASP A 4 2.96 17.53 -5.54
N LYS A 5 2.87 16.44 -6.32
CA LYS A 5 1.70 16.16 -7.19
C LYS A 5 0.73 15.14 -6.62
N THR A 6 1.11 14.37 -5.60
CA THR A 6 0.24 13.37 -4.97
C THR A 6 0.55 13.35 -3.49
N SER A 7 -0.45 13.56 -2.64
CA SER A 7 -0.22 13.52 -1.20
C SER A 7 0.13 12.09 -0.74
N PRO A 8 0.94 11.93 0.33
CA PRO A 8 1.25 10.60 0.87
C PRO A 8 -0.01 9.78 1.19
N PHE A 9 -1.07 10.46 1.65
CA PHE A 9 -2.36 9.83 1.96
C PHE A 9 -3.07 9.33 0.71
N GLU A 10 -3.19 10.15 -0.34
CA GLU A 10 -3.83 9.74 -1.59
C GLU A 10 -3.11 8.55 -2.23
N LEU A 11 -1.78 8.59 -2.25
CA LEU A 11 -0.97 7.48 -2.76
C LEU A 11 -1.20 6.20 -1.95
N TYR A 12 -1.19 6.31 -0.61
CA TYR A 12 -1.43 5.18 0.26
C TYR A 12 -2.85 4.59 0.05
N GLN A 13 -3.87 5.45 0.02
CA GLN A 13 -5.26 5.04 -0.20
C GLN A 13 -5.49 4.42 -1.58
N PHE A 14 -4.82 4.92 -2.61
CA PHE A 14 -4.88 4.34 -3.95
C PHE A 14 -4.46 2.86 -3.93
N PHE A 15 -3.35 2.52 -3.25
CA PHE A 15 -2.87 1.14 -3.17
C PHE A 15 -3.69 0.26 -2.21
N VAL A 16 -4.21 0.82 -1.11
CA VAL A 16 -5.08 0.08 -0.17
C VAL A 16 -6.37 -0.41 -0.85
N ARG A 17 -6.87 0.31 -1.85
CA ARG A 17 -8.12 -0.01 -2.57
C ARG A 17 -7.93 -0.97 -3.75
N GLN A 18 -6.72 -1.48 -3.98
CA GLN A 18 -6.47 -2.41 -5.09
C GLN A 18 -7.12 -3.77 -4.84
N GLN A 19 -7.55 -4.42 -5.92
CA GLN A 19 -8.13 -5.75 -5.87
C GLN A 19 -7.06 -6.80 -5.59
N ASP A 20 -7.48 -7.91 -4.99
CA ASP A 20 -6.60 -9.04 -4.64
C ASP A 20 -5.86 -9.57 -5.88
N ASP A 21 -6.54 -9.65 -7.03
CA ASP A 21 -5.96 -10.13 -8.30
C ASP A 21 -4.80 -9.27 -8.82
N SER A 22 -4.75 -7.99 -8.44
CA SER A 22 -3.71 -7.05 -8.89
C SER A 22 -2.59 -6.88 -7.86
N VAL A 23 -2.83 -7.21 -6.59
CA VAL A 23 -1.93 -6.86 -5.49
C VAL A 23 -0.60 -7.60 -5.59
N GLU A 24 -0.62 -8.87 -5.98
CA GLU A 24 0.60 -9.68 -6.13
C GLU A 24 1.51 -9.11 -7.23
N ARG A 25 0.91 -8.79 -8.39
CA ARG A 25 1.62 -8.17 -9.51
C ARG A 25 2.23 -6.84 -9.09
N TYR A 26 1.50 -6.03 -8.33
CA TYR A 26 1.99 -4.73 -7.89
C TYR A 26 3.07 -4.83 -6.81
N LEU A 27 3.00 -5.81 -5.90
CA LEU A 27 4.10 -6.10 -4.99
C LEU A 27 5.39 -6.40 -5.76
N LYS A 28 5.29 -7.21 -6.83
CA LYS A 28 6.44 -7.56 -7.68
C LYS A 28 6.98 -6.38 -8.50
N LEU A 29 6.14 -5.43 -8.92
CA LEU A 29 6.53 -4.32 -9.80
C LEU A 29 6.98 -3.05 -9.06
N PHE A 30 6.39 -2.77 -7.90
CA PHE A 30 6.53 -1.46 -7.23
C PHE A 30 7.23 -1.52 -5.88
N THR A 31 7.69 -2.70 -5.46
CA THR A 31 8.42 -2.86 -4.19
C THR A 31 9.76 -3.54 -4.41
N PHE A 32 10.65 -3.42 -3.43
CA PHE A 32 11.92 -4.14 -3.37
C PHE A 32 11.82 -5.42 -2.52
N LEU A 33 10.61 -5.92 -2.28
CA LEU A 33 10.42 -7.15 -1.51
C LEU A 33 10.95 -8.36 -2.29
N PRO A 34 11.71 -9.26 -1.64
CA PRO A 34 12.10 -10.53 -2.25
C PRO A 34 10.87 -11.35 -2.65
N LEU A 35 10.95 -12.07 -3.77
CA LEU A 35 9.87 -12.96 -4.23
C LEU A 35 9.37 -13.93 -3.14
N PRO A 36 10.25 -14.57 -2.33
CA PRO A 36 9.79 -15.45 -1.25
C PRO A 36 8.94 -14.74 -0.19
N GLU A 37 9.20 -13.46 0.06
CA GLU A 37 8.40 -12.67 1.01
C GLU A 37 7.03 -12.34 0.43
N ILE A 38 6.97 -12.01 -0.87
CA ILE A 38 5.70 -11.79 -1.58
C ILE A 38 4.85 -13.07 -1.54
N ASP A 39 5.45 -14.22 -1.83
CA ASP A 39 4.75 -15.51 -1.79
C ASP A 39 4.21 -15.81 -0.38
N HIS A 40 4.99 -15.53 0.66
CA HIS A 40 4.54 -15.68 2.04
C HIS A 40 3.34 -14.78 2.36
N ILE A 41 3.40 -13.51 1.98
CA ILE A 41 2.29 -12.55 2.17
C ILE A 41 1.02 -13.06 1.48
N MET A 42 1.13 -13.52 0.23
CA MET A 42 -0.02 -14.02 -0.52
C MET A 42 -0.59 -15.31 0.07
N GLN A 43 0.26 -16.23 0.55
CA GLN A 43 -0.19 -17.44 1.24
C GLN A 43 -0.93 -17.12 2.55
N GLN A 44 -0.46 -16.13 3.32
CA GLN A 44 -1.17 -15.70 4.53
C GLN A 44 -2.51 -15.04 4.19
N HIS A 45 -2.54 -14.23 3.14
CA HIS A 45 -3.78 -13.62 2.66
C HIS A 45 -4.82 -14.65 2.23
N VAL A 46 -4.44 -15.70 1.51
CA VAL A 46 -5.35 -16.80 1.13
C VAL A 46 -5.90 -17.53 2.36
N LYS A 47 -5.08 -17.72 3.41
CA LYS A 47 -5.48 -18.40 4.64
C LYS A 47 -6.40 -17.54 5.52
N GLU A 48 -6.08 -16.25 5.64
CA GLU A 48 -6.77 -15.31 6.53
C GLU A 48 -6.96 -13.93 5.86
N PRO A 49 -7.89 -13.82 4.87
CA PRO A 49 -8.03 -12.60 4.06
C PRO A 49 -8.33 -11.34 4.88
N GLU A 50 -9.08 -11.48 5.97
CA GLU A 50 -9.46 -10.35 6.83
C GLU A 50 -8.32 -9.86 7.74
N LYS A 51 -7.34 -10.71 8.05
CA LYS A 51 -6.21 -10.37 8.93
C LYS A 51 -5.02 -9.82 8.15
N TRP A 52 -4.82 -10.28 6.91
CA TRP A 52 -3.67 -9.91 6.10
C TRP A 52 -4.11 -9.09 4.88
N GLY A 53 -3.73 -7.81 4.87
CA GLY A 53 -3.94 -6.92 3.73
C GLY A 53 -2.66 -6.78 2.92
N PRO A 54 -2.41 -7.60 1.89
CA PRO A 54 -1.29 -7.39 0.97
C PRO A 54 -1.31 -5.98 0.37
N GLN A 55 -2.51 -5.39 0.21
CA GLN A 55 -2.70 -4.01 -0.22
C GLN A 55 -2.13 -2.99 0.77
N LYS A 56 -2.27 -3.24 2.08
CA LYS A 56 -1.69 -2.38 3.12
C LYS A 56 -0.17 -2.47 3.10
N ARG A 57 0.38 -3.67 2.83
CA ARG A 57 1.84 -3.84 2.69
C ARG A 57 2.33 -3.10 1.45
N LEU A 58 1.70 -3.31 0.30
CA LEU A 58 1.99 -2.60 -0.95
C LEU A 58 1.94 -1.08 -0.76
N ALA A 59 0.86 -0.57 -0.17
CA ALA A 59 0.69 0.86 0.09
C ALA A 59 1.81 1.39 0.99
N ALA A 60 2.19 0.64 2.03
CA ALA A 60 3.27 1.06 2.92
C ALA A 60 4.62 1.12 2.20
N GLU A 61 4.99 0.09 1.43
CA GLU A 61 6.26 0.05 0.70
C GLU A 61 6.34 1.18 -0.34
N VAL A 62 5.29 1.37 -1.14
CA VAL A 62 5.30 2.39 -2.20
C VAL A 62 5.26 3.81 -1.60
N THR A 63 4.42 4.06 -0.60
CA THR A 63 4.38 5.38 0.05
C THR A 63 5.70 5.71 0.74
N LYS A 64 6.34 4.73 1.40
CA LYS A 64 7.66 4.91 1.99
C LYS A 64 8.72 5.19 0.93
N LEU A 65 8.68 4.48 -0.19
CA LEU A 65 9.63 4.69 -1.29
C LEU A 65 9.52 6.11 -1.87
N VAL A 66 8.31 6.63 -2.05
CA VAL A 66 8.08 7.93 -2.68
C VAL A 66 8.23 9.09 -1.69
N HIS A 67 7.63 8.98 -0.50
CA HIS A 67 7.52 10.07 0.47
C HIS A 67 8.36 9.90 1.73
N GLY A 68 9.16 8.83 1.81
CA GLY A 68 9.95 8.51 3.00
C GLY A 68 9.11 8.01 4.17
N GLN A 69 9.78 7.75 5.29
CA GLN A 69 9.14 7.25 6.50
C GLN A 69 8.12 8.25 7.07
N GLU A 70 8.45 9.53 7.10
CA GLU A 70 7.55 10.59 7.58
C GLU A 70 6.26 10.68 6.76
N GLY A 71 6.36 10.55 5.44
CA GLY A 71 5.20 10.54 4.56
C GLY A 71 4.29 9.34 4.81
N LEU A 72 4.86 8.16 5.03
CA LEU A 72 4.10 6.97 5.40
C LEU A 72 3.40 7.15 6.76
N ASP A 73 4.10 7.66 7.75
CA ASP A 73 3.55 7.86 9.09
C ASP A 73 2.42 8.89 9.08
N SER A 74 2.57 9.97 8.30
CA SER A 74 1.52 10.94 8.03
C SER A 74 0.31 10.30 7.35
N ALA A 75 0.52 9.48 6.32
CA ALA A 75 -0.56 8.79 5.59
C ALA A 75 -1.35 7.83 6.49
N LYS A 76 -0.68 7.14 7.43
CA LYS A 76 -1.34 6.24 8.40
C LYS A 76 -2.11 6.99 9.49
N ARG A 77 -1.70 8.22 9.82
CA ARG A 77 -2.32 9.04 10.88
C ARG A 77 -3.68 9.59 10.46
N TRP A 78 -3.91 9.81 9.18
CA TRP A 78 -5.18 10.33 8.69
C TRP A 78 -6.28 9.26 8.77
N PRO A 79 -7.31 9.45 9.62
CA PRO A 79 -8.45 8.54 9.64
C PRO A 79 -9.20 8.66 8.31
N PHE A 80 -9.75 7.53 7.84
CA PHE A 80 -10.53 7.34 6.60
C PHE A 80 -11.70 8.32 6.34
N ARG A 81 -11.90 9.34 7.18
CA ARG A 81 -13.15 10.08 7.31
C ARG A 81 -13.19 11.44 6.61
N ILE A 82 -12.10 11.96 6.04
CA ILE A 82 -12.11 13.29 5.41
C ILE A 82 -11.35 13.27 4.09
N ILE A 83 -11.96 12.74 3.03
CA ILE A 83 -11.96 13.38 1.70
C ILE A 83 -13.28 13.01 1.01
N ASN A 84 -14.35 13.73 1.35
CA ASN A 84 -15.54 13.82 0.51
C ASN A 84 -15.24 14.93 -0.51
N ILE A 85 -14.55 14.61 -1.59
CA ILE A 85 -14.52 15.50 -2.76
C ILE A 85 -15.71 15.07 -3.61
N ARG A 86 -16.77 15.87 -3.52
CA ARG A 86 -17.79 16.01 -4.56
C ARG A 86 -17.15 16.57 -5.82
#